data_AF-A0A935UXJ8-F1
#
_entry.id   AF-A0A935UXJ8-F1
#
_cell.length_a   1.000
_cell.length_b   1.000
_cell.length_c   1.000
_cell.angle_alpha   90.00
_cell.angle_beta   90.00
_cell.angle_gamma   90.00
#
_symmetry.space_group_name_H-M   'P 1'
#
loop_
_entity.id
_entity.type
_entity.pdbx_description
1 polymer ?
#
loop_
_entity_poly.entity_id
_entity_poly.type
_entity_poly.pdbx_seq_one_letter_code
_entity_poly.pdbx_strand_id
1 'polypeptide(L)'
;MTGRQRALLGVIVGVTLAVVAAVGVPMNTLADSIRGVRPEAVLGVSAIFLTQQALRAARQRLLAEGLGPRGSFAEHHAVLCMSFFFINTLPARLGELARPWLLQRRVGLPIGAGVAVVLTERLFDLSAALIMLQLALVSAPMPEATISLGDREVSLASLARGLALTVLLPASLGALALGLTGERLVGLGLRGLGAARRRAPDHLKTVLPTC
;
A
#
# COMPACT_ATOMS: atom_id res chain seq x y z
N MET A 1 0.79 18.06 23.33
CA MET A 1 -0.44 18.17 22.51
C MET A 1 -1.36 17.01 22.83
N THR A 2 -2.58 17.28 23.30
CA THR A 2 -3.60 16.25 23.56
C THR A 2 -4.15 15.67 22.25
N GLY A 3 -4.73 14.45 22.28
CA GLY A 3 -5.28 13.81 21.07
C GLY A 3 -6.32 14.67 20.34
N ARG A 4 -7.13 15.43 21.10
CA ARG A 4 -8.11 16.38 20.58
C ARG A 4 -7.48 17.54 19.80
N GLN A 5 -6.32 18.05 20.25
CA GLN A 5 -5.60 19.12 19.55
C GLN A 5 -5.06 18.67 18.19
N ARG A 6 -4.61 17.42 18.07
CA ARG A 6 -4.13 16.87 16.78
C ARG A 6 -5.27 16.67 15.78
N ALA A 7 -6.40 16.16 16.24
CA ALA A 7 -7.59 16.00 15.40
C ALA A 7 -8.10 17.37 14.91
N LEU A 8 -8.19 18.36 15.81
CA LEU A 8 -8.60 19.72 15.46
C LEU A 8 -7.63 20.35 14.44
N LEU A 9 -6.32 20.20 14.64
CA LEU A 9 -5.31 20.68 13.70
C LEU A 9 -5.49 20.03 12.31
N GLY A 10 -5.73 18.72 12.26
CA GLY A 10 -5.98 18.00 11.01
C GLY A 10 -7.23 18.49 10.28
N VAL A 11 -8.32 18.76 11.02
CA VAL A 11 -9.56 19.33 10.45
C VAL A 11 -9.31 20.74 9.93
N ILE A 12 -8.65 21.61 10.71
CA ILE A 12 -8.35 22.98 10.29
C ILE A 12 -7.51 22.98 9.02
N VAL A 13 -6.44 22.18 8.97
CA VAL A 13 -5.59 22.06 7.78
C VAL A 13 -6.39 21.53 6.60
N GLY A 14 -7.19 20.47 6.79
CA GLY A 14 -8.01 19.88 5.73
C GLY A 14 -9.03 20.85 5.15
N VAL A 15 -9.76 21.57 6.01
CA VAL A 15 -10.72 22.59 5.60
C VAL A 15 -10.02 23.76 4.90
N THR A 16 -8.88 24.22 5.43
CA THR A 16 -8.12 25.32 4.82
C THR A 16 -7.66 24.95 3.41
N LEU A 17 -7.08 23.76 3.24
CA LEU A 17 -6.65 23.28 1.92
C LEU A 17 -7.83 23.09 0.96
N ALA A 18 -8.98 22.60 1.45
CA ALA A 18 -10.18 22.45 0.64
C ALA A 18 -10.72 23.81 0.17
N VAL A 19 -10.75 24.82 1.05
CA VAL A 19 -11.14 26.19 0.69
C VAL A 19 -10.16 26.76 -0.33
N VAL A 20 -8.85 26.68 -0.08
CA VAL A 20 -7.82 27.16 -1.02
C VAL A 20 -7.96 26.48 -2.38
N ALA A 21 -8.22 25.17 -2.43
CA ALA A 21 -8.43 24.45 -3.68
C ALA A 21 -9.73 24.87 -4.41
N ALA A 22 -10.74 25.34 -3.68
CA ALA A 22 -12.00 25.82 -4.26
C ALA A 22 -11.93 27.29 -4.72
N VAL A 23 -10.98 28.07 -4.20
CA VAL A 23 -10.77 29.45 -4.64
C VAL A 23 -10.38 29.45 -6.12
N GLY A 24 -11.18 30.12 -6.95
CA GLY A 24 -10.97 30.22 -8.39
C GLY A 24 -11.66 29.15 -9.23
N VAL A 25 -12.41 28.22 -8.62
CA VAL A 25 -13.19 27.22 -9.36
C VAL A 25 -14.62 27.75 -9.61
N PRO A 26 -15.06 27.94 -10.87
CA PRO A 26 -16.44 28.34 -11.16
C PRO A 26 -17.40 27.19 -10.86
N MET A 27 -18.21 27.30 -9.80
CA MET A 27 -19.09 26.22 -9.31
C MET A 27 -20.11 25.75 -10.36
N ASN A 28 -20.53 26.62 -11.27
CA ASN A 28 -21.37 26.28 -12.42
C ASN A 28 -20.66 25.30 -13.38
N THR A 29 -19.43 25.61 -13.78
CA THR A 29 -18.63 24.74 -14.66
C THR A 29 -18.33 23.38 -14.03
N LEU A 30 -18.10 23.34 -12.72
CA LEU A 30 -17.94 22.09 -11.96
C LEU A 30 -19.22 21.26 -12.01
N ALA A 31 -20.38 21.86 -11.75
CA ALA A 31 -21.66 21.16 -11.77
C ALA A 31 -21.99 20.62 -13.17
N ASP A 32 -21.70 21.39 -14.22
CA ASP A 32 -21.93 20.96 -15.61
C ASP A 32 -20.96 19.84 -16.02
N SER A 33 -19.71 19.90 -15.56
CA SER A 33 -18.73 18.81 -15.75
C SER A 33 -19.17 17.51 -15.07
N ILE A 34 -19.75 17.59 -13.86
CA ILE A 34 -20.29 16.43 -13.15
C ILE A 34 -21.50 15.84 -13.89
N ARG A 35 -22.40 16.69 -14.41
CA ARG A 35 -23.57 16.24 -15.17
C ARG A 35 -23.19 15.63 -16.53
N GLY A 36 -22.11 16.11 -17.15
CA GLY A 36 -21.59 15.59 -18.40
C GLY A 36 -20.79 14.30 -18.27
N VAL A 37 -20.65 13.72 -17.07
CA VAL A 37 -19.92 12.48 -16.87
C VAL A 37 -20.60 11.34 -17.64
N ARG A 38 -19.82 10.75 -18.54
CA ARG A 38 -20.24 9.62 -19.36
C ARG A 38 -20.40 8.35 -18.51
N PRO A 39 -21.58 7.70 -18.45
CA PRO A 39 -21.80 6.50 -17.65
C PRO A 39 -20.82 5.37 -17.96
N GLU A 40 -20.44 5.20 -19.22
CA GLU A 40 -19.46 4.21 -19.67
C GLU A 40 -18.07 4.42 -19.05
N ALA A 41 -17.66 5.68 -18.82
CA ALA A 41 -16.40 5.97 -18.14
C ALA A 41 -16.47 5.59 -16.66
N VAL A 42 -17.60 5.87 -16.00
CA VAL A 42 -17.84 5.48 -14.60
C VAL A 42 -17.83 3.97 -14.45
N LEU A 43 -18.50 3.26 -15.36
CA LEU A 43 -18.50 1.80 -15.38
C LEU A 43 -17.09 1.24 -15.62
N GLY A 44 -16.33 1.82 -16.56
CA GLY A 44 -14.95 1.42 -16.84
C GLY A 44 -14.03 1.58 -15.62
N VAL A 45 -14.04 2.75 -14.98
CA VAL A 45 -13.24 3.01 -13.76
C VAL A 45 -13.68 2.10 -12.62
N SER A 46 -14.98 1.88 -12.45
CA SER A 46 -15.51 0.99 -11.41
C SER A 46 -15.10 -0.46 -11.64
N ALA A 47 -15.13 -0.94 -12.88
CA ALA A 47 -14.70 -2.28 -13.24
C ALA A 47 -13.19 -2.48 -12.98
N ILE A 48 -12.36 -1.50 -13.35
CA ILE A 48 -10.92 -1.50 -13.05
C ILE A 48 -10.71 -1.56 -11.54
N PHE A 49 -11.42 -0.73 -10.77
CA PHE A 49 -11.32 -0.71 -9.32
C PHE A 49 -11.69 -2.05 -8.70
N LEU A 50 -12.85 -2.63 -9.06
CA LEU A 50 -13.29 -3.91 -8.52
C LEU A 50 -12.33 -5.04 -8.89
N THR A 51 -11.83 -5.05 -10.12
CA THR A 51 -10.81 -6.02 -10.58
C THR A 51 -9.54 -5.90 -9.75
N GLN A 52 -9.06 -4.67 -9.52
CA GLN A 52 -7.89 -4.43 -8.66
C GLN A 52 -8.13 -4.98 -7.23
N GLN A 53 -9.32 -4.78 -6.66
CA GLN A 53 -9.63 -5.27 -5.32
C GLN A 53 -9.72 -6.80 -5.26
N ALA A 54 -10.22 -7.43 -6.32
CA ALA A 54 -10.23 -8.89 -6.45
C ALA A 54 -8.81 -9.47 -6.58
N LEU A 55 -7.96 -8.87 -7.43
CA LEU A 55 -6.56 -9.27 -7.59
C LEU A 55 -5.77 -9.13 -6.28
N ARG A 56 -6.01 -8.06 -5.51
CA ARG A 56 -5.43 -7.89 -4.18
C ARG A 56 -5.86 -8.99 -3.22
N ALA A 57 -7.14 -9.37 -3.22
CA ALA A 57 -7.64 -10.45 -2.39
C ALA A 57 -7.04 -11.80 -2.77
N ALA A 58 -6.92 -12.08 -4.07
CA ALA A 58 -6.28 -13.28 -4.59
C ALA A 58 -4.80 -13.34 -4.19
N ARG A 59 -4.05 -12.24 -4.36
CA ARG A 59 -2.64 -12.13 -3.95
C ARG A 59 -2.47 -12.35 -2.44
N GLN A 60 -3.27 -11.67 -1.61
CA GLN A 60 -3.22 -11.85 -0.15
C GLN A 60 -3.47 -13.32 0.24
N ARG A 61 -4.44 -13.97 -0.40
CA ARG A 61 -4.72 -15.38 -0.17
C ARG A 61 -3.52 -16.25 -0.53
N LEU A 62 -2.94 -16.08 -1.72
CA LEU A 62 -1.75 -16.83 -2.14
C LEU A 62 -0.58 -16.69 -1.16
N LEU A 63 -0.32 -15.46 -0.68
CA LEU A 63 0.71 -15.20 0.32
C LEU A 63 0.40 -15.84 1.68
N ALA A 64 -0.87 -15.82 2.11
CA ALA A 64 -1.30 -16.39 3.39
C ALA A 64 -1.27 -17.92 3.39
N GLU A 65 -1.62 -18.57 2.27
CA GLU A 65 -1.65 -20.04 2.15
C GLU A 65 -0.26 -20.68 2.36
N GLY A 66 0.82 -19.94 2.10
CA GLY A 66 2.20 -20.40 2.36
C GLY A 66 2.61 -20.37 3.84
N LEU A 67 1.83 -19.71 4.70
CA LEU A 67 2.22 -19.33 6.06
C LEU A 67 1.25 -19.85 7.15
N GLY A 68 0.10 -20.43 6.77
CA GLY A 68 -0.89 -20.92 7.73
C GLY A 68 -2.15 -21.51 7.08
N PRO A 69 -3.29 -21.53 7.80
CA PRO A 69 -4.54 -22.11 7.33
C PRO A 69 -5.06 -21.47 6.03
N ARG A 70 -5.70 -22.29 5.19
CA ARG A 70 -6.29 -21.82 3.92
C ARG A 70 -7.68 -21.24 4.17
N GLY A 71 -7.77 -19.92 4.14
CA GLY A 71 -9.06 -19.21 4.06
C GLY A 71 -9.65 -19.24 2.65
N SER A 72 -10.97 -19.10 2.56
CA SER A 72 -11.67 -18.87 1.31
C SER A 72 -11.33 -17.50 0.72
N PHE A 73 -11.52 -17.34 -0.60
CA PHE A 73 -11.37 -16.03 -1.26
C PHE A 73 -12.26 -14.95 -0.62
N ALA A 74 -13.52 -15.31 -0.28
CA ALA A 74 -14.48 -14.40 0.31
C ALA A 74 -14.00 -13.85 1.67
N GLU A 75 -13.40 -14.69 2.52
CA GLU A 75 -12.87 -14.26 3.81
C GLU A 75 -11.70 -13.29 3.63
N HIS A 76 -10.75 -13.60 2.73
CA HIS A 76 -9.64 -12.72 2.41
C HIS A 76 -10.09 -11.38 1.81
N HIS A 77 -11.10 -11.42 0.94
CA HIS A 77 -11.70 -10.22 0.35
C HIS A 77 -12.42 -9.37 1.40
N ALA A 78 -13.20 -9.99 2.30
CA ALA A 78 -13.87 -9.30 3.40
C ALA A 78 -12.87 -8.62 4.35
N VAL A 79 -11.75 -9.29 4.67
CA VAL A 79 -10.65 -8.72 5.45
C VAL A 79 -10.11 -7.45 4.78
N LEU A 80 -9.86 -7.50 3.47
CA LEU A 80 -9.41 -6.33 2.71
C LEU A 80 -10.42 -5.18 2.74
N CYS A 81 -11.70 -5.45 2.49
CA CYS A 81 -12.74 -4.43 2.53
C CYS A 81 -12.83 -3.75 3.90
N MET A 82 -12.80 -4.52 5.00
CA MET A 82 -12.80 -3.98 6.36
C MET A 82 -11.53 -3.16 6.65
N SER A 83 -10.36 -3.63 6.21
CA SER A 83 -9.10 -2.87 6.33
C SER A 83 -9.15 -1.54 5.57
N PHE A 84 -9.66 -1.52 4.34
CA PHE A 84 -9.81 -0.28 3.58
C PHE A 84 -10.84 0.66 4.21
N PHE A 85 -11.94 0.13 4.76
CA PHE A 85 -12.89 0.92 5.54
C PHE A 85 -12.19 1.61 6.72
N PHE A 86 -11.37 0.88 7.49
CA PHE A 86 -10.62 1.46 8.60
C PHE A 86 -9.54 2.45 8.16
N ILE A 87 -8.88 2.25 7.01
CA ILE A 87 -7.91 3.22 6.46
C ILE A 87 -8.58 4.55 6.14
N ASN A 88 -9.80 4.51 5.58
CA ASN A 88 -10.50 5.73 5.16
C ASN A 88 -11.28 6.41 6.30
N THR A 89 -11.71 5.64 7.30
CA THR A 89 -12.59 6.15 8.37
C THR A 89 -11.80 6.56 9.61
N LEU A 90 -10.74 5.82 9.95
CA LEU A 90 -9.97 6.05 11.17
C LEU A 90 -8.72 6.91 10.90
N PRO A 91 -8.35 7.82 11.83
CA PRO A 91 -7.13 8.59 11.71
C PRO A 91 -5.89 7.67 11.74
N ALA A 92 -4.77 8.16 11.19
CA ALA A 92 -3.47 7.46 11.19
C ALA A 92 -3.42 6.12 10.43
N ARG A 93 -4.29 5.89 9.43
CA ARG A 93 -4.29 4.69 8.58
C ARG A 93 -4.33 3.37 9.40
N LEU A 94 -5.05 3.38 10.52
CA LEU A 94 -5.13 2.24 11.45
C LEU A 94 -5.61 0.94 10.80
N GLY A 95 -6.27 1.00 9.64
CA GLY A 95 -6.67 -0.21 8.92
C GLY A 95 -5.53 -1.09 8.43
N GLU A 96 -4.31 -0.55 8.27
CA GLU A 96 -3.11 -1.38 7.98
C GLU A 96 -2.69 -2.20 9.21
N LEU A 97 -2.79 -1.62 10.41
CA LEU A 97 -2.51 -2.29 11.68
C LEU A 97 -3.62 -3.25 12.09
N ALA A 98 -4.86 -2.98 11.68
CA ALA A 98 -6.00 -3.85 11.94
C ALA A 98 -5.98 -5.14 11.10
N ARG A 99 -5.28 -5.13 9.96
CA ARG A 99 -5.32 -6.23 8.98
C ARG A 99 -4.75 -7.56 9.51
N PRO A 100 -3.59 -7.60 10.18
CA PRO A 100 -3.09 -8.85 10.80
C PRO A 100 -4.05 -9.43 11.83
N TRP A 101 -4.70 -8.56 12.63
CA TRP A 101 -5.72 -8.99 13.60
C TRP A 101 -6.98 -9.51 12.91
N LEU A 102 -7.45 -8.87 11.84
CA LEU A 102 -8.59 -9.34 11.04
C LEU A 102 -8.28 -10.69 10.36
N LEU A 103 -7.07 -10.88 9.84
CA LEU A 103 -6.62 -12.16 9.29
C LEU A 103 -6.62 -13.27 10.35
N GLN A 104 -6.14 -12.97 11.55
CA GLN A 104 -6.18 -13.92 12.66
C GLN A 104 -7.62 -14.29 13.04
N ARG A 105 -8.52 -13.32 13.11
CA ARG A 105 -9.92 -13.54 13.52
C ARG A 105 -10.78 -14.22 12.46
N ARG A 106 -10.56 -13.94 11.17
CA ARG A 106 -11.38 -14.45 10.05
C ARG A 106 -10.81 -15.70 9.40
N VAL A 107 -9.48 -15.84 9.37
CA VAL A 107 -8.78 -16.91 8.63
C VAL A 107 -7.95 -17.80 9.58
N GLY A 108 -7.77 -17.42 10.84
CA GLY A 108 -6.96 -18.17 11.80
C GLY A 108 -5.45 -18.00 11.58
N LEU A 109 -5.03 -17.04 10.76
CA LEU A 109 -3.61 -16.82 10.48
C LEU A 109 -2.91 -16.20 11.71
N PRO A 110 -1.78 -16.75 12.19
CA PRO A 110 -1.04 -16.15 13.30
C PRO A 110 -0.69 -14.68 13.03
N ILE A 111 -0.80 -13.82 14.05
CA ILE A 111 -0.62 -12.36 13.88
C ILE A 111 0.74 -12.04 13.24
N GLY A 112 1.82 -12.72 13.64
CA GLY A 112 3.15 -12.53 13.06
C GLY A 112 3.20 -12.86 11.56
N ALA A 113 2.55 -13.95 11.13
CA ALA A 113 2.41 -14.28 9.71
C ALA A 113 1.54 -13.25 8.98
N GLY A 114 0.46 -12.77 9.61
CA GLY A 114 -0.36 -11.68 9.08
C GLY A 114 0.41 -10.38 8.86
N VAL A 115 1.28 -10.00 9.80
CA VAL A 115 2.18 -8.84 9.66
C VAL A 115 3.13 -9.03 8.48
N ALA A 116 3.73 -10.23 8.34
CA ALA A 116 4.62 -10.53 7.21
C ALA A 116 3.88 -10.42 5.86
N VAL A 117 2.68 -10.98 5.74
CA VAL A 117 1.85 -10.85 4.52
C VAL A 117 1.61 -9.38 4.18
N VAL A 118 1.19 -8.58 5.15
CA VAL A 118 0.90 -7.15 4.94
C VAL A 118 2.17 -6.40 4.52
N LEU A 119 3.29 -6.62 5.21
CA LEU A 119 4.56 -5.95 4.90
C LEU A 119 5.06 -6.30 3.49
N THR A 120 5.02 -7.59 3.11
CA THR A 120 5.38 -8.05 1.77
C THR A 120 4.53 -7.36 0.71
N GLU A 121 3.21 -7.25 0.93
CA GLU A 121 2.35 -6.52 0.01
C GLU A 121 2.66 -5.02 -0.05
N ARG A 122 2.99 -4.38 1.08
CA ARG A 122 3.41 -2.97 1.09
C ARG A 122 4.70 -2.77 0.30
N LEU A 123 5.65 -3.70 0.38
CA LEU A 123 6.89 -3.65 -0.41
C LEU A 123 6.61 -3.77 -1.91
N PHE A 124 5.72 -4.67 -2.31
CA PHE A 124 5.29 -4.76 -3.71
C PHE A 124 4.56 -3.51 -4.18
N ASP A 125 3.61 -3.01 -3.38
CA ASP A 125 2.85 -1.80 -3.71
C ASP A 125 3.79 -0.57 -3.80
N LEU A 126 4.77 -0.47 -2.90
CA LEU A 126 5.81 0.57 -2.93
C LEU A 126 6.71 0.43 -4.16
N SER A 127 7.19 -0.77 -4.48
CA SER A 127 8.01 -1.00 -5.68
C SER A 127 7.26 -0.60 -6.95
N ALA A 128 5.97 -0.95 -7.05
CA ALA A 128 5.13 -0.59 -8.19
C ALA A 128 4.95 0.93 -8.29
N ALA A 129 4.68 1.60 -7.16
CA ALA A 129 4.56 3.05 -7.12
C ALA A 129 5.87 3.76 -7.54
N LEU A 130 7.02 3.27 -7.07
CA LEU A 130 8.34 3.81 -7.45
C LEU A 130 8.64 3.59 -8.92
N ILE A 131 8.32 2.41 -9.47
CA ILE A 131 8.47 2.11 -10.90
C ILE A 131 7.57 3.02 -11.75
N MET A 132 6.31 3.20 -11.36
CA MET A 132 5.38 4.09 -12.07
C MET A 132 5.86 5.54 -12.04
N LEU A 133 6.35 6.02 -10.89
CA LEU A 133 6.94 7.35 -10.77
C LEU A 133 8.18 7.49 -11.64
N GLN A 134 9.05 6.49 -11.65
CA GLN A 134 10.24 6.46 -12.49
C GLN A 134 9.89 6.52 -13.98
N LEU A 135 8.94 5.70 -14.43
CA LEU A 135 8.46 5.72 -15.81
C LEU A 135 7.92 7.10 -16.17
N ALA A 136 7.09 7.70 -15.30
CA ALA A 136 6.56 9.04 -15.51
C ALA A 136 7.68 10.09 -15.65
N LEU A 137 8.71 10.08 -14.80
CA LEU A 137 9.81 11.05 -14.87
C LEU A 137 10.68 10.88 -16.12
N VAL A 138 10.80 9.67 -16.66
CA VAL A 138 11.59 9.40 -17.86
C VAL A 138 10.78 9.70 -19.13
N SER A 139 9.49 9.36 -19.15
CA SER A 139 8.65 9.46 -20.35
C SER A 139 7.86 10.76 -20.47
N ALA A 140 7.63 11.48 -19.38
CA ALA A 140 6.82 12.69 -19.44
C ALA A 140 7.55 13.80 -20.22
N PRO A 141 6.82 14.53 -21.09
CA PRO A 141 7.34 15.74 -21.69
C PRO A 141 7.57 16.78 -20.58
N MET A 142 8.84 17.11 -20.34
CA MET A 142 9.24 18.10 -19.33
C MET A 142 9.43 19.46 -20.00
N PRO A 143 8.97 20.56 -19.38
CA PRO A 143 9.26 21.89 -19.89
C PRO A 143 10.77 22.17 -19.87
N GLU A 144 11.25 22.93 -20.85
CA GLU A 144 12.65 23.40 -20.94
C GLU A 144 12.95 24.52 -19.91
N ALA A 145 12.52 24.32 -18.67
CA ALA A 145 12.88 25.20 -17.57
C ALA A 145 14.28 24.85 -17.08
N THR A 146 15.19 25.82 -17.18
CA THR A 146 16.55 25.76 -16.63
C THR A 146 16.58 26.50 -15.31
N ILE A 147 17.28 25.92 -14.33
CA ILE A 147 17.59 26.58 -13.06
C ILE A 147 19.09 26.83 -13.08
N SER A 148 19.49 28.07 -12.82
CA SER A 148 20.89 28.41 -12.63
C SER A 148 21.33 28.04 -11.21
N LEU A 149 22.24 27.08 -11.09
CA LEU A 149 22.91 26.73 -9.84
C LEU A 149 24.37 27.17 -9.93
N GLY A 150 24.65 28.39 -9.48
CA GLY A 150 25.98 29.00 -9.62
C GLY A 150 26.32 29.26 -11.08
N ASP A 151 27.47 28.76 -11.56
CA ASP A 151 27.91 28.90 -12.96
C ASP A 151 27.38 27.79 -13.89
N ARG A 152 26.51 26.90 -13.39
CA ARG A 152 25.97 25.78 -14.17
C ARG A 152 24.47 25.94 -14.37
N GLU A 153 24.06 25.97 -15.63
CA GLU A 153 22.67 25.83 -16.01
C GLU A 153 22.28 24.36 -15.98
N VAL A 154 21.29 24.02 -15.16
CA VAL A 154 20.78 22.66 -15.06
C VAL A 154 19.33 22.62 -15.51
N SER A 155 19.06 21.79 -16.51
CA SER A 155 17.70 21.53 -16.99
C SER A 155 16.91 20.71 -15.96
N LEU A 156 15.66 21.11 -15.68
CA LEU A 156 14.74 20.30 -14.86
C LEU A 156 14.56 18.89 -15.41
N ALA A 157 14.56 18.72 -16.73
CA ALA A 157 14.46 17.41 -17.37
C ALA A 157 15.67 16.51 -17.03
N SER A 158 16.87 17.10 -16.99
CA SER A 158 18.08 16.36 -16.62
C SER A 158 18.10 15.95 -15.15
N LEU A 159 17.58 16.81 -14.25
CA LEU A 159 17.41 16.50 -12.83
C LEU A 159 16.36 15.42 -12.61
N ALA A 160 15.20 15.52 -13.26
CA ALA A 160 14.12 14.54 -13.16
C ALA A 160 14.57 13.15 -13.62
N ARG A 161 15.23 13.06 -14.78
CA ARG A 161 15.79 11.81 -15.31
C ARG A 161 16.95 11.30 -14.46
N GLY A 162 17.79 12.21 -13.96
CA GLY A 162 18.88 11.89 -13.02
C GLY A 162 18.35 11.24 -11.75
N LEU A 163 17.38 11.86 -11.07
CA LEU A 163 16.72 11.32 -9.88
C LEU A 163 16.07 9.96 -10.16
N ALA A 164 15.40 9.84 -11.31
CA ALA A 164 14.75 8.61 -11.72
C ALA A 164 15.75 7.45 -11.83
N LEU A 165 16.92 7.66 -12.41
CA LEU A 165 17.92 6.61 -12.62
C LEU A 165 18.78 6.35 -11.37
N THR A 166 19.17 7.38 -10.63
CA THR A 166 20.17 7.24 -9.54
C THR A 166 19.56 6.96 -8.18
N VAL A 167 18.31 7.37 -7.94
CA VAL A 167 17.64 7.21 -6.65
C VAL A 167 16.45 6.27 -6.76
N LEU A 168 15.55 6.51 -7.70
CA LEU A 168 14.31 5.73 -7.78
C LEU A 168 14.54 4.30 -8.30
N LEU A 169 15.48 4.10 -9.23
CA LEU A 169 15.84 2.76 -9.71
C LEU A 169 16.36 1.85 -8.58
N PRO A 170 17.42 2.21 -7.82
CA PRO A 170 17.89 1.35 -6.75
C PRO A 170 16.86 1.21 -5.62
N ALA A 171 16.08 2.26 -5.33
CA ALA A 171 15.03 2.17 -4.31
C ALA A 171 13.92 1.18 -4.70
N SER A 172 13.47 1.19 -5.97
CA SER A 172 12.45 0.27 -6.45
C SER A 172 12.97 -1.17 -6.51
N LEU A 173 14.20 -1.37 -6.99
CA LEU A 173 14.87 -2.67 -6.99
C LEU A 173 15.09 -3.20 -5.57
N GLY A 174 15.51 -2.34 -4.63
CA GLY A 174 15.69 -2.70 -3.23
C GLY A 174 14.38 -3.10 -2.55
N ALA A 175 13.31 -2.32 -2.75
CA ALA A 175 11.98 -2.66 -2.24
C ALA A 175 11.46 -3.98 -2.82
N LEU A 176 11.63 -4.19 -4.13
CA LEU A 176 11.24 -5.42 -4.82
C LEU A 176 12.06 -6.62 -4.32
N ALA A 177 13.37 -6.46 -4.20
CA ALA A 177 14.26 -7.49 -3.66
C ALA A 177 13.81 -7.89 -2.26
N LEU A 178 13.62 -6.93 -1.35
CA LEU A 178 13.12 -7.18 0.00
C LEU A 178 11.76 -7.89 0.02
N GLY A 179 10.84 -7.54 -0.87
CA GLY A 179 9.56 -8.24 -1.00
C GLY A 179 9.74 -9.71 -1.38
N LEU A 180 10.61 -10.00 -2.36
CA LEU A 180 10.88 -11.34 -2.86
C LEU A 180 11.70 -12.20 -1.88
N THR A 181 12.76 -11.67 -1.26
CA THR A 181 13.53 -12.41 -0.25
C THR A 181 12.80 -12.50 1.08
N GLY A 182 12.02 -11.49 1.45
CA GLY A 182 11.24 -11.48 2.70
C GLY A 182 10.25 -12.64 2.74
N GLU A 183 9.52 -12.88 1.66
CA GLU A 183 8.61 -14.03 1.55
C GLU A 183 9.33 -15.37 1.74
N ARG A 184 10.51 -15.52 1.11
CA ARG A 184 11.34 -16.74 1.22
C ARG A 184 11.89 -16.93 2.64
N LEU A 185 12.39 -15.87 3.27
CA LEU A 185 12.97 -15.91 4.61
C LEU A 185 11.92 -16.21 5.68
N VAL A 186 10.75 -15.60 5.58
CA VAL A 186 9.63 -15.88 6.51
C VAL A 186 9.14 -17.32 6.33
N GLY A 187 9.01 -17.80 5.09
CA GLY A 187 8.65 -19.19 4.82
C GLY A 187 9.66 -20.19 5.38
N LEU A 188 10.96 -19.91 5.27
CA LEU A 188 12.03 -20.73 5.87
C LEU A 188 12.00 -20.69 7.40
N GLY A 189 11.81 -19.50 8.00
CA GLY A 189 11.73 -19.33 9.44
C GLY A 189 10.55 -20.07 10.07
N LEU A 190 9.36 -19.98 9.47
CA LEU A 190 8.18 -20.70 9.94
C LEU A 190 8.30 -22.22 9.75
N ARG A 191 8.90 -22.68 8.65
CA ARG A 191 9.20 -24.11 8.44
C ARG A 191 10.20 -24.64 9.46
N GLY A 192 11.23 -23.84 9.78
CA GLY A 192 12.21 -24.14 10.82
C GLY A 192 11.57 -24.25 12.21
N LEU A 193 10.71 -23.30 12.56
CA LEU A 193 9.94 -23.32 13.81
C LEU A 193 8.98 -24.51 13.89
N GLY A 194 8.29 -24.85 12.79
CA GLY A 194 7.43 -26.02 12.72
C GLY A 194 8.19 -27.35 12.83
N ALA A 195 9.42 -27.42 12.29
CA ALA A 195 10.30 -28.58 12.45
C ALA A 195 10.85 -28.68 13.88
N ALA A 196 11.24 -27.55 14.48
CA ALA A 196 11.70 -27.48 15.86
C ALA A 196 10.59 -27.89 16.85
N ARG A 197 9.34 -27.44 16.64
CA ARG A 197 8.19 -27.83 17.46
C ARG A 197 7.83 -29.30 17.33
N ARG A 198 7.98 -29.90 16.14
CA ARG A 198 7.79 -31.35 15.94
C ARG A 198 8.84 -32.20 16.67
N ARG A 199 10.06 -31.69 16.82
CA ARG A 199 11.15 -32.35 17.56
C ARG A 199 11.18 -32.02 19.06
N ALA A 200 10.43 -31.00 19.50
CA ALA A 200 10.40 -30.60 20.90
C ALA A 200 9.61 -31.61 21.76
N PRO A 201 10.08 -31.93 22.98
CA PRO A 201 9.36 -32.77 23.93
C PRO A 201 8.04 -32.10 24.38
N ASP A 202 7.05 -32.91 24.80
CA ASP A 202 5.66 -32.45 25.00
C ASP A 202 5.50 -31.25 25.95
N HIS A 203 6.35 -31.14 26.98
CA HIS A 203 6.34 -30.03 27.93
C HIS A 203 6.83 -28.69 27.33
N LEU A 204 7.53 -28.70 26.20
CA LEU A 204 8.02 -27.51 25.48
C LEU A 204 7.10 -27.10 24.32
N LYS A 205 6.16 -27.96 23.90
CA LYS A 205 5.21 -27.68 22.81
C LYS A 205 4.19 -26.59 23.16
N THR A 206 3.97 -26.33 24.45
CA THR A 206 3.11 -25.28 25.00
C THR A 206 3.76 -23.90 25.00
N VAL A 207 5.10 -23.83 25.00
CA VAL A 207 5.87 -22.58 24.98
C VAL A 207 6.10 -22.09 23.55
N LEU A 208 6.14 -23.02 22.58
CA LEU A 208 6.34 -22.70 21.17
C LEU A 208 5.02 -22.21 20.54
N PRO A 209 5.04 -21.06 19.82
CA PRO A 209 3.83 -20.52 19.21
C PRO A 209 3.21 -21.55 18.25
N THR A 210 1.88 -21.66 18.30
CA THR A 210 1.11 -22.43 17.32
C THR A 210 1.26 -21.76 15.96
N CYS A 211 2.06 -22.39 15.10
CA CYS A 211 2.10 -22.11 13.66
C CYS A 211 0.82 -22.63 13.01
#